data_AF-A0A528FDY1-F1
#
_entry.id   AF-A0A528FDY1-F1
#
_cell.length_a   1.000
_cell.length_b   1.000
_cell.length_c   1.000
_cell.angle_alpha   90.00
_cell.angle_beta   90.00
_cell.angle_gamma   90.00
#
_symmetry.space_group_name_H-M   'P 1'
#
loop_
_entity.id
_entity.type
_entity.pdbx_description
1 polymer ?
#
loop_
_entity_poly.entity_id
_entity_poly.type
_entity_poly.pdbx_seq_one_letter_code
_entity_poly.pdbx_strand_id
1 'polypeptide(L)' 'DLSVLPKTLLRTGSRDMLTPDNLIFAQKARAAGVEIEVVHEQGMFHVWPLIDMPEARRARDTIVAFLTSETES' A
#
# COMPACT_ATOMS: atom_id res chain seq x y z
N ASP A 1 -5.97 -0.37 -18.48
CA ASP A 1 -6.40 -1.66 -17.91
C ASP A 1 -5.54 -1.92 -16.68
N LEU A 2 -6.11 -2.45 -15.59
CA LEU A 2 -5.39 -2.74 -14.34
C LEU A 2 -4.97 -4.21 -14.23
N SER A 3 -5.48 -5.09 -15.09
CA SER A 3 -5.17 -6.53 -15.09
C SER A 3 -3.67 -6.86 -15.25
N VAL A 4 -2.90 -5.90 -15.77
CA VAL A 4 -1.45 -6.01 -16.01
C VAL A 4 -0.60 -5.74 -14.77
N LEU A 5 -1.20 -5.29 -13.67
CA LEU A 5 -0.45 -5.00 -12.45
C LEU A 5 0.02 -6.30 -11.79
N PRO A 6 1.27 -6.35 -11.27
CA PRO A 6 1.71 -7.46 -10.46
C PRO A 6 0.97 -7.47 -9.11
N LYS A 7 1.27 -8.48 -8.27
CA LYS A 7 0.91 -8.42 -6.85
C LYS A 7 1.32 -7.05 -6.29
N THR A 8 0.38 -6.39 -5.63
CA THR A 8 0.53 -4.98 -5.26
C THR A 8 0.26 -4.79 -3.77
N LEU A 9 1.17 -4.09 -3.09
CA LEU A 9 0.96 -3.57 -1.74
C LEU A 9 0.63 -2.07 -1.82
N LEU A 10 -0.55 -1.68 -1.35
CA LEU A 10 -1.00 -0.29 -1.27
C LEU A 10 -1.10 0.14 0.19
N ARG A 11 -0.41 1.24 0.56
CA ARG A 11 -0.49 1.81 1.92
C ARG A 11 -1.08 3.22 1.85
N THR A 12 -2.04 3.51 2.71
CA THR A 12 -2.72 4.81 2.76
C THR A 12 -3.00 5.22 4.20
N GLY A 13 -2.99 6.52 4.49
CA GLY A 13 -3.14 7.04 5.85
C GLY A 13 -4.51 7.70 6.09
N SER A 14 -5.14 7.51 7.24
CA SER A 14 -6.50 8.04 7.48
C SER A 14 -6.59 9.56 7.54
N ARG A 15 -5.46 10.28 7.58
CA ARG A 15 -5.34 11.74 7.48
C ARG A 15 -4.74 12.21 6.16
N ASP A 16 -4.67 11.35 5.16
CA ASP A 16 -4.28 11.69 3.78
C ASP A 16 -5.53 12.00 2.92
N MET A 17 -5.52 13.15 2.25
CA MET A 17 -6.60 13.57 1.34
C MET A 17 -6.79 12.60 0.17
N LEU A 18 -5.75 11.86 -0.23
CA LEU A 18 -5.81 10.88 -1.33
C LEU A 18 -6.33 9.50 -0.90
N THR A 19 -6.62 9.29 0.39
CA THR A 19 -7.12 8.00 0.87
C THR A 19 -8.39 7.52 0.16
N PRO A 20 -9.42 8.35 -0.09
CA PRO A 20 -10.58 7.94 -0.86
C PRO A 20 -10.22 7.41 -2.25
N ASP A 21 -9.32 8.10 -2.96
CA ASP A 21 -8.87 7.70 -4.30
C ASP A 21 -8.07 6.39 -4.26
N ASN A 22 -7.19 6.24 -3.26
CA ASN A 22 -6.43 4.99 -3.03
C ASN A 22 -7.38 3.80 -2.80
N LEU A 23 -8.45 3.98 -2.03
CA LEU A 23 -9.44 2.93 -1.80
C LEU A 23 -10.24 2.58 -3.07
N ILE A 24 -10.60 3.58 -3.88
CA ILE A 24 -11.26 3.37 -5.17
C ILE A 24 -10.31 2.63 -6.14
N PHE A 25 -9.03 3.01 -6.19
CA PHE A 25 -8.02 2.33 -6.99
C PHE A 25 -7.93 0.85 -6.60
N ALA A 26 -7.85 0.55 -5.30
CA ALA A 26 -7.79 -0.83 -4.84
C ALA A 26 -9.03 -1.65 -5.20
N GLN A 27 -10.23 -1.06 -5.11
CA GLN A 27 -11.46 -1.73 -5.55
C GLN A 27 -11.41 -2.05 -7.04
N LYS A 28 -10.98 -1.10 -7.88
CA LYS A 28 -10.84 -1.31 -9.33
C LYS A 28 -9.79 -2.36 -9.67
N ALA A 29 -8.66 -2.37 -8.96
CA ALA A 29 -7.61 -3.37 -9.16
C ALA A 29 -8.10 -4.79 -8.79
N ARG A 30 -8.79 -4.96 -7.65
CA ARG A 30 -9.42 -6.23 -7.28
C ARG A 30 -10.43 -6.71 -8.32
N ALA A 31 -11.28 -5.79 -8.81
CA ALA A 31 -12.26 -6.11 -9.84
C ALA A 31 -11.61 -6.54 -11.17
N ALA A 32 -10.39 -6.09 -11.44
CA ALA A 32 -9.58 -6.50 -12.60
C ALA A 32 -8.77 -7.79 -12.37
N GLY A 33 -8.92 -8.46 -11.21
CA GLY A 33 -8.23 -9.71 -10.88
C GLY A 33 -6.85 -9.56 -10.25
N VAL A 34 -6.43 -8.33 -9.89
CA VAL A 34 -5.12 -8.08 -9.27
C VAL A 34 -5.13 -8.51 -7.81
N GLU A 35 -4.10 -9.25 -7.38
CA GLU A 35 -3.82 -9.50 -5.97
C GLU A 35 -3.29 -8.21 -5.32
N ILE A 36 -4.18 -7.44 -4.69
CA ILE A 36 -3.83 -6.19 -4.02
C ILE A 36 -4.16 -6.20 -2.53
N GLU A 37 -3.11 -6.05 -1.72
CA GLU A 37 -3.19 -5.84 -0.29
C GLU A 37 -3.28 -4.34 0.00
N VAL A 38 -4.21 -3.96 0.88
CA VAL A 38 -4.40 -2.55 1.27
C VAL A 38 -4.20 -2.41 2.77
N VAL A 39 -3.25 -1.59 3.17
CA VAL A 39 -2.98 -1.23 4.55
C VAL A 39 -3.44 0.21 4.79
N HIS A 40 -4.59 0.36 5.46
CA HIS A 40 -5.13 1.67 5.84
C HIS A 40 -4.71 2.03 7.27
N GLU A 41 -3.71 2.88 7.39
CA GLU A 41 -3.04 3.19 8.66
C GLU A 41 -3.69 4.39 9.36
N GLN A 42 -4.15 4.16 10.58
CA GLN A 42 -4.87 5.18 11.34
C GLN A 42 -3.92 6.28 11.84
N GLY A 43 -4.34 7.54 11.66
CA GLY A 43 -3.61 8.73 12.10
C GLY A 43 -2.47 9.15 11.17
N MET A 44 -2.16 8.36 10.15
CA MET A 44 -1.06 8.64 9.22
C MET A 44 -1.47 9.67 8.15
N PHE A 45 -0.52 10.54 7.81
CA PHE A 45 -0.66 11.59 6.80
C PHE A 45 0.02 11.20 5.48
N HIS A 46 0.01 12.08 4.50
CA HIS A 46 0.57 11.81 3.18
C HIS A 46 2.05 11.42 3.21
N VAL A 47 2.40 10.29 2.59
CA VAL A 47 3.80 9.83 2.36
C VAL A 47 4.61 9.71 3.67
N TRP A 48 3.92 9.43 4.77
CA TRP A 48 4.51 9.23 6.09
C TRP A 48 5.64 8.18 6.20
N PRO A 49 5.76 7.11 5.35
CA PRO A 49 6.86 6.16 5.48
C PRO A 49 8.25 6.75 5.20
N LEU A 50 8.35 7.97 4.65
CA LEU A 50 9.62 8.66 4.43
C LEU A 50 10.12 9.43 5.66
N ILE A 51 9.28 9.56 6.70
CA ILE A 51 9.60 10.32 7.89
C ILE A 51 10.28 9.43 8.94
N ASP A 52 11.14 10.01 9.76
CA ASP A 52 11.76 9.29 10.89
C ASP A 52 10.77 9.21 12.07
N MET A 53 10.02 8.12 12.11
CA MET A 53 9.05 7.81 13.16
C MET A 53 8.89 6.28 13.32
N PRO A 54 8.52 5.78 14.50
CA PRO A 54 8.39 4.35 14.76
C PRO A 54 7.43 3.63 13.81
N GLU A 55 6.30 4.25 13.51
CA GLU A 55 5.34 3.74 12.53
C GLU A 55 6.05 3.60 11.18
N ALA A 56 6.82 4.61 10.74
CA ALA A 56 7.37 4.68 9.39
C ALA A 56 8.44 3.61 9.20
N ARG A 57 9.16 3.28 10.28
CA ARG A 57 10.02 2.11 10.33
C ARG A 57 9.23 0.83 10.08
N ARG A 58 8.15 0.59 10.82
CA ARG A 58 7.27 -0.58 10.61
C ARG A 58 6.72 -0.66 9.18
N ALA A 59 6.33 0.48 8.61
CA ALA A 59 5.90 0.56 7.22
C ALA A 59 6.96 0.10 6.23
N ARG A 60 8.19 0.62 6.39
CA ARG A 60 9.33 0.25 5.53
C ARG A 60 9.70 -1.21 5.71
N ASP A 61 9.66 -1.74 6.93
CA ASP A 61 9.93 -3.16 7.20
C ASP A 61 8.94 -4.05 6.46
N THR A 62 7.63 -3.73 6.47
CA THR A 62 6.61 -4.44 5.70
C THR A 62 6.81 -4.31 4.19
N ILE A 63 7.19 -3.12 3.70
CA ILE A 63 7.48 -2.91 2.27
C ILE A 63 8.66 -3.77 1.82
N VAL A 64 9.74 -3.81 2.60
CA VAL A 64 10.90 -4.66 2.31
C VAL A 64 10.50 -6.13 2.31
N ALA A 65 9.78 -6.59 3.33
CA ALA A 65 9.31 -7.98 3.42
C ALA A 65 8.46 -8.39 2.20
N PHE A 66 7.55 -7.52 1.76
CA PHE A 66 6.74 -7.72 0.56
C PHE A 66 7.61 -7.89 -0.69
N LEU A 67 8.57 -6.99 -0.90
CA LEU A 67 9.48 -7.04 -2.06
C LEU A 67 10.38 -8.28 -2.05
N THR A 68 10.86 -8.70 -0.87
CA THR A 68 11.72 -9.87 -0.76
C THR A 68 10.95 -11.18 -0.94
N SER A 69 9.68 -11.25 -0.52
CA SER A 69 8.86 -12.46 -0.70
C SER A 69 8.57 -12.81 -2.16
N GLU A 70 8.54 -11.80 -3.04
CA GLU A 70 8.37 -11.99 -4.49
C GLU A 70 9.65 -12.45 -5.17
N THR A 71 10.83 -12.21 -4.59
CA THR A 71 12.10 -12.65 -5.17
C THR A 71 12.34 -14.16 -4.96
N GLU A 72 11.60 -14.77 -4.03
CA GLU A 72 11.71 -16.18 -3.66
C GLU A 72 10.65 -17.09 -4.35
N SER A 73 9.70 -16.51 -5.10
CA SER A 73 8.66 -17.22 -5.86
C SER A 73 8.98 -17.32 -7.34
#